data_AF-C9D780-F1
#
_entry.id   AF-C9D780-F1
#
_cell.length_a   1.000
_cell.length_b   1.000
_cell.length_c   1.000
_cell.angle_alpha   90.00
_cell.angle_beta   90.00
_cell.angle_gamma   90.00
#
_symmetry.space_group_name_H-M   'P 1'
#
loop_
_entity.id
_entity.type
_entity.pdbx_description
1 polymer ?
#
loop_
_entity_poly.entity_id
_entity_poly.type
_entity_poly.pdbx_seq_one_letter_code
_entity_poly.pdbx_strand_id
1 'polypeptide(L)'
;GGVMEAAIRTVYEVVSGRDLECIDFKAVRGLEGIKEAEVQIGDLTVKVAVAHTLSNAKILMEKIRNGEADYHFIEIMAPPAPKGGFRSP
;
A
#
# COMPACT_ATOMS: atom_id res chain seq x y z
N GLY A 1 0.64 -0.48 6.10
CA GLY A 1 1.52 -1.61 5.77
C GLY A 1 0.90 -2.91 6.24
N GLY A 2 0.55 -3.04 7.52
CA GLY A 2 0.07 -4.33 8.06
C GLY A 2 -1.21 -4.88 7.40
N VAL A 3 -2.13 -4.01 6.95
CA VAL A 3 -3.35 -4.46 6.25
C VAL A 3 -3.02 -4.96 4.84
N MET A 4 -2.20 -4.21 4.09
CA MET A 4 -1.70 -4.62 2.78
C MET A 4 -0.98 -5.96 2.85
N GLU A 5 -0.06 -6.11 3.79
CA GLU A 5 0.74 -7.32 3.93
C GLU A 5 -0.14 -8.54 4.24
N ALA A 6 -1.08 -8.41 5.18
CA ALA A 6 -2.01 -9.49 5.53
C ALA A 6 -2.87 -9.89 4.32
N ALA A 7 -3.41 -8.91 3.58
CA ALA A 7 -4.25 -9.18 2.41
C ALA A 7 -3.47 -9.93 1.31
N ILE A 8 -2.25 -9.49 0.98
CA ILE A 8 -1.42 -10.15 -0.02
C ILE A 8 -1.03 -11.56 0.43
N ARG A 9 -0.64 -11.75 1.70
CA ARG A 9 -0.32 -13.08 2.25
C ARG A 9 -1.49 -14.05 2.07
N THR A 10 -2.71 -13.61 2.41
CA THR A 10 -3.92 -14.44 2.24
C THR A 10 -4.19 -14.74 0.77
N VAL A 11 -4.14 -13.74 -0.12
CA VAL A 11 -4.36 -13.97 -1.56
C VAL A 11 -3.31 -14.91 -2.13
N TYR A 12 -2.04 -14.74 -1.75
CA TYR A 12 -0.94 -15.59 -2.18
C TYR A 12 -1.15 -17.04 -1.75
N GLU A 13 -1.53 -17.27 -0.49
CA GLU A 13 -1.81 -18.61 0.04
C GLU A 13 -3.00 -19.26 -0.67
N VAL A 14 -4.09 -18.52 -0.87
CA VAL A 14 -5.29 -19.02 -1.55
C VAL A 14 -5.02 -19.38 -3.01
N VAL A 15 -4.21 -18.60 -3.72
CA VAL A 15 -3.92 -18.81 -5.15
C VAL A 15 -2.83 -19.86 -5.38
N SER A 16 -1.75 -19.81 -4.58
CA SER A 16 -0.57 -20.66 -4.79
C SER A 16 -0.55 -21.93 -3.94
N GLY A 17 -1.35 -22.00 -2.87
CA GLY A 17 -1.30 -23.06 -1.86
C GLY A 17 -0.01 -23.04 -1.03
N ARG A 18 0.75 -21.95 -1.02
CA ARG A 18 2.02 -21.79 -0.32
C ARG A 18 2.04 -20.53 0.53
N ASP A 19 2.88 -20.53 1.55
CA ASP A 19 3.16 -19.34 2.36
C ASP A 19 4.04 -18.35 1.61
N LEU A 20 3.67 -17.06 1.71
CA LEU A 20 4.51 -15.96 1.24
C LEU A 20 5.55 -15.61 2.31
N GLU A 21 6.84 -15.74 2.00
CA GLU A 21 7.90 -15.50 3.00
C GLU A 21 8.00 -14.02 3.40
N CYS A 22 8.27 -13.12 2.43
CA CYS A 22 8.47 -11.71 2.70
C CYS A 22 8.05 -10.82 1.52
N ILE A 23 7.47 -9.67 1.82
CA ILE A 23 7.18 -8.61 0.84
C ILE A 23 8.20 -7.49 1.05
N ASP A 24 9.04 -7.25 0.05
CA ASP A 24 10.04 -6.19 0.10
C ASP A 24 9.43 -4.85 -0.32
N PHE A 25 9.07 -4.03 0.66
CA PHE A 25 8.59 -2.67 0.43
C PHE A 25 9.75 -1.70 0.29
N LYS A 26 9.88 -1.11 -0.90
CA LYS A 26 10.89 -0.11 -1.21
C LYS A 26 10.33 1.29 -1.00
N ALA A 27 11.07 2.11 -0.25
CA ALA A 27 10.74 3.52 -0.13
C ALA A 27 10.96 4.22 -1.47
N VAL A 28 10.01 5.06 -1.88
CA VAL A 28 10.11 5.78 -3.14
C VAL A 28 11.04 6.97 -2.95
N ARG A 29 12.10 7.04 -3.75
CA ARG A 29 13.11 8.10 -3.64
C ARG A 29 12.44 9.47 -3.84
N GLY A 30 12.63 10.37 -2.86
CA GLY A 30 12.09 11.72 -2.90
C GLY A 30 10.63 11.84 -2.45
N LEU A 31 9.97 10.75 -2.07
CA LEU A 31 8.59 10.75 -1.58
C LEU A 31 8.53 10.09 -0.20
N GLU A 32 8.83 10.88 0.83
CA GLU A 32 8.74 10.42 2.22
C GLU A 32 7.32 9.99 2.58
N GLY A 33 7.19 8.78 3.11
CA GLY A 33 5.89 8.20 3.45
C GLY A 33 5.16 7.52 2.30
N ILE A 34 5.81 7.31 1.14
CA ILE A 34 5.33 6.40 0.09
C ILE A 34 6.26 5.19 -0.01
N LYS A 35 5.68 4.00 0.01
CA LYS A 35 6.38 2.72 -0.22
C LYS A 35 5.70 1.97 -1.35
N GLU A 36 6.48 1.30 -2.18
CA GLU A 36 6.01 0.49 -3.29
C GLU A 36 6.59 -0.91 -3.19
N ALA A 37 5.84 -1.92 -3.63
CA ALA A 37 6.31 -3.29 -3.73
C ALA A 37 5.69 -3.97 -4.95
N GLU A 38 6.39 -4.98 -5.44
CA GLU A 38 5.90 -5.86 -6.51
C GLU A 38 5.94 -7.28 -6.00
N VAL A 39 4.80 -7.97 -6.08
CA VAL A 39 4.65 -9.34 -5.60
C VAL A 39 4.20 -10.22 -6.75
N GLN A 40 4.98 -11.24 -7.05
CA GLN A 40 4.63 -12.24 -8.06
C GLN A 40 3.68 -13.27 -7.45
N ILE A 41 2.46 -13.39 -7.96
CA ILE A 41 1.47 -14.39 -7.53
C ILE A 41 1.11 -15.26 -8.74
N GLY A 42 1.74 -16.43 -8.84
CA GLY A 42 1.66 -17.26 -10.06
C GLY A 42 2.19 -16.48 -11.27
N ASP A 43 1.35 -16.32 -12.29
CA ASP A 43 1.70 -15.56 -13.51
C ASP A 43 1.38 -14.06 -13.42
N LEU A 44 0.75 -13.60 -12.34
CA LEU A 44 0.35 -12.20 -12.15
C LEU A 44 1.39 -11.44 -11.31
N THR A 45 1.91 -10.34 -11.83
CA THR A 45 2.70 -9.38 -11.05
C THR A 45 1.79 -8.35 -10.41
N VAL A 46 1.56 -8.46 -9.10
CA VAL A 46 0.74 -7.54 -8.33
C VAL A 46 1.60 -6.38 -7.84
N LYS A 47 1.39 -5.21 -8.41
CA LYS A 47 2.02 -3.95 -8.00
C LYS A 47 1.22 -3.28 -6.90
N VAL A 48 1.84 -2.97 -5.78
CA VAL A 48 1.17 -2.38 -4.62
C VAL A 48 1.90 -1.14 -4.11
N ALA A 49 1.12 -0.21 -3.56
CA ALA A 49 1.64 1.01 -2.95
C ALA A 49 1.03 1.26 -1.58
N VAL A 50 1.80 1.89 -0.70
CA VAL A 50 1.40 2.29 0.64
C VAL A 50 1.73 3.76 0.80
N ALA A 51 0.70 4.59 1.01
CA ALA A 51 0.84 6.01 1.27
C ALA A 51 0.48 6.34 2.72
N HIS A 52 1.39 6.99 3.42
CA HIS A 52 1.14 7.64 4.70
C HIS A 52 0.66 9.07 4.45
N THR A 53 -0.49 9.46 4.98
CA THR A 53 -1.19 10.75 4.75
C THR A 53 -1.96 10.86 3.44
N LEU A 54 -2.97 11.74 3.45
CA LEU A 54 -3.78 12.07 2.28
C LEU A 54 -3.00 12.84 1.21
N SER A 55 -2.02 13.65 1.61
CA SER A 55 -1.17 14.38 0.65
C SER A 55 -0.38 13.42 -0.24
N ASN A 56 0.19 12.36 0.36
CA ASN A 56 0.88 11.31 -0.39
C ASN A 56 -0.08 10.46 -1.24
N ALA A 57 -1.30 10.21 -0.76
CA ALA A 57 -2.32 9.54 -1.56
C ALA A 57 -2.65 10.33 -2.84
N LYS A 58 -2.72 11.66 -2.76
CA LYS A 58 -2.92 12.52 -3.93
C LYS A 58 -1.82 12.35 -4.96
N ILE A 59 -0.56 12.29 -4.53
CA ILE A 59 0.60 12.08 -5.43
C ILE A 59 0.47 10.75 -6.17
N LEU A 60 0.13 9.65 -5.46
CA LEU A 60 -0.09 8.35 -6.11
C LEU A 60 -1.22 8.41 -7.14
N MET A 61 -2.33 9.08 -6.81
CA MET A 61 -3.46 9.23 -7.72
C MET A 61 -3.11 10.04 -8.97
N GLU A 62 -2.26 11.06 -8.84
CA GLU A 62 -1.76 11.84 -9.97
C GLU A 62 -0.83 11.01 -10.86
N LYS A 63 0.08 10.22 -10.28
CA LYS A 63 0.92 9.27 -11.06
C LYS A 63 0.08 8.28 -11.86
N ILE A 64 -0.99 7.74 -11.26
CA ILE A 64 -1.91 6.81 -11.95
C ILE A 64 -2.63 7.53 -13.08
N ARG A 65 -3.16 8.74 -12.82
CA ARG A 65 -3.87 9.53 -13.83
C ARG A 65 -2.98 9.90 -15.01
N ASN A 66 -1.71 10.16 -14.78
CA ASN A 66 -0.72 10.47 -15.81
C ASN A 66 -0.21 9.23 -16.56
N GLY A 67 -0.61 8.02 -16.13
CA GLY A 67 -0.10 6.76 -16.70
C GLY A 67 1.34 6.44 -16.29
N GLU A 68 1.87 7.10 -15.27
CA GLU A 68 3.23 6.88 -14.73
C GLU A 68 3.30 5.71 -13.76
N ALA A 69 2.14 5.28 -13.23
CA ALA A 69 2.06 4.16 -12.31
C ALA A 69 0.79 3.34 -12.51
N ASP A 70 0.92 2.03 -12.36
CA ASP A 70 -0.17 1.06 -12.48
C ASP A 70 -0.15 0.17 -11.24
N TYR A 71 -0.92 0.55 -10.21
CA TYR A 71 -1.02 -0.19 -8.96
C TYR A 71 -2.35 -0.95 -8.91
N HIS A 72 -2.26 -2.22 -8.53
CA HIS A 72 -3.42 -3.09 -8.35
C HIS A 72 -4.10 -2.85 -7.00
N PHE A 73 -3.30 -2.47 -5.98
CA PHE A 73 -3.82 -2.20 -4.65
C PHE A 73 -3.02 -1.09 -3.97
N ILE A 74 -3.73 -0.16 -3.32
CA ILE A 74 -3.14 0.99 -2.65
C ILE A 74 -3.70 1.06 -1.23
N GLU A 75 -2.83 1.03 -0.23
CA GLU A 75 -3.19 1.29 1.17
C GLU A 75 -2.93 2.77 1.49
N ILE A 76 -3.97 3.48 1.90
CA ILE A 76 -3.85 4.86 2.41
C ILE A 76 -4.00 4.82 3.93
N MET A 77 -2.91 5.11 4.64
CA MET A 77 -2.92 5.26 6.09
C MET A 77 -3.17 6.72 6.44
N ALA A 78 -4.32 6.98 7.06
CA ALA A 78 -4.59 8.29 7.64
C ALA A 78 -3.56 8.61 8.74
N PRO A 79 -3.18 9.90 8.91
CA PRO A 79 -2.43 10.29 10.09
C PRO A 79 -3.23 9.94 11.35
N PRO A 80 -2.57 9.67 12.49
CA PRO A 80 -3.27 9.42 13.74
C PRO A 80 -4.25 10.55 14.01
N ALA A 81 -5.48 10.20 14.41
CA ALA A 81 -6.47 11.19 14.80
C ALA A 81 -5.87 12.15 15.85
N PRO A 82 -6.16 13.45 15.79
CA PRO A 82 -5.68 14.38 16.81
C PRO A 82 -6.07 13.84 18.19
N LYS A 83 -5.10 13.75 19.11
CA LYS A 83 -5.37 13.47 20.52
C LYS A 83 -6.07 14.69 21.13
N GLY A 84 -7.33 14.89 20.77
CA GLY A 84 -8.21 15.91 21.30
C GLY A 84 -9.50 15.22 21.69
N GLY A 85 -9.74 15.13 23.00
CA GLY A 85 -10.88 14.43 23.57
C GLY A 85 -12.19 14.92 22.95
N PHE A 86 -13.10 13.97 22.74
CA PHE A 86 -14.52 14.23 22.57
C PHE A 86 -14.99 14.97 23.84
N ARG A 87 -14.94 16.30 23.83
CA ARG A 87 -15.75 17.09 24.76
C ARG A 87 -17.15 17.10 24.16
N SER A 88 -18.00 16.27 24.74
CA SER A 88 -19.44 16.35 24.60
C SER A 88 -19.89 17.81 24.78
N PRO A 89 -20.86 18.31 23.99
CA PRO A 89 -21.46 19.61 24.23
C PRO A 89 -22.13 19.71 25.61
#